data_AF-A0A941MA69-F1
#
_entry.id   AF-A0A941MA69-F1
#
_cell.length_a   1.000
_cell.length_b   1.000
_cell.length_c   1.000
_cell.angle_alpha   90.00
_cell.angle_beta   90.00
_cell.angle_gamma   90.00
#
_symmetry.space_group_name_H-M   'P 1'
#
loop_
_entity.id
_entity.type
_entity.pdbx_description
1 polymer ?
#
loop_
_entity_poly.entity_id
_entity_poly.type
_entity_poly.pdbx_seq_one_letter_code
_entity_poly.pdbx_strand_id
1 'polypeptide(L)'
;MTDWTQLFGDLTIAQGLTWIIGVGLLVVAIIKLWRPLSAFKDFMDDVKGEAARPGVPERPGLMVRISRMEERAEQTGAKVDTMSTSLAEVRHEVMPNTGASMNDTITRTENAVGALADSLADAHKKLDADNRRIRDLTETVVKYHPEEGTK
;
A
#
# COMPACT_ATOMS: atom_id res chain seq x y z
N MET A 1 -70.50 -34.95 -26.92
CA MET A 1 -70.61 -33.79 -26.02
C MET A 1 -70.49 -34.33 -24.61
N THR A 2 -69.44 -33.95 -23.88
CA THR A 2 -69.21 -34.44 -22.51
C THR A 2 -70.38 -33.99 -21.66
N ASP A 3 -71.13 -34.95 -21.11
CA ASP A 3 -72.29 -34.67 -20.29
C ASP A 3 -71.79 -34.18 -18.93
N TRP A 4 -71.74 -32.86 -18.77
CA TRP A 4 -71.24 -32.19 -17.56
C TRP A 4 -72.00 -32.61 -16.29
N THR A 5 -73.20 -33.19 -16.45
CA THR A 5 -74.01 -33.70 -15.34
C THR A 5 -73.42 -34.97 -14.70
N GLN A 6 -72.69 -35.82 -15.42
CA GLN A 6 -72.03 -37.00 -14.84
C GLN A 6 -70.77 -36.67 -14.04
N LEU A 7 -70.09 -35.56 -14.34
CA LEU A 7 -68.90 -35.13 -13.60
C LEU A 7 -69.22 -34.47 -12.26
N PHE A 8 -70.44 -33.94 -12.11
CA PHE A 8 -70.87 -33.20 -10.91
C PHE A 8 -72.11 -33.80 -10.22
N GLY A 9 -72.72 -34.85 -10.76
CA GLY A 9 -73.94 -35.46 -10.24
C GLY A 9 -73.80 -36.07 -8.84
N ASP A 10 -72.61 -36.57 -8.51
CA ASP A 10 -72.27 -37.11 -7.19
C ASP A 10 -71.50 -36.10 -6.31
N LEU A 11 -71.29 -34.87 -6.79
CA LEU A 11 -70.56 -33.88 -6.02
C LEU A 11 -71.47 -33.33 -4.92
N THR A 12 -71.32 -33.89 -3.73
CA THR A 12 -71.97 -33.35 -2.54
C THR A 12 -71.56 -31.88 -2.36
N ILE A 13 -72.47 -31.03 -1.89
CA ILE A 13 -72.20 -29.61 -1.62
C ILE A 13 -70.93 -29.45 -0.74
N ALA A 14 -70.70 -30.42 0.16
CA ALA A 14 -69.50 -30.50 1.00
C ALA A 14 -68.20 -30.70 0.19
N GLN A 15 -68.19 -31.53 -0.85
CA GLN A 15 -67.01 -31.73 -1.71
C GLN A 15 -66.73 -30.50 -2.57
N GLY A 16 -67.77 -29.83 -3.08
CA GLY A 16 -67.63 -28.57 -3.80
C GLY A 16 -66.97 -27.48 -2.93
N LEU A 17 -67.45 -27.32 -1.69
CA LEU A 17 -66.85 -26.39 -0.72
C LEU A 17 -65.40 -26.77 -0.38
N THR A 18 -65.10 -28.07 -0.26
CA THR A 18 -63.74 -28.55 0.03
C THR A 18 -62.75 -28.17 -1.07
N TRP A 19 -63.15 -28.31 -2.35
CA TRP A 19 -62.31 -27.91 -3.48
C TRP A 19 -62.10 -26.40 -3.54
N ILE A 20 -63.14 -25.61 -3.26
CA ILE A 20 -63.02 -24.14 -3.22
C ILE A 20 -62.03 -23.72 -2.13
N ILE A 21 -62.11 -24.33 -0.94
CA ILE A 21 -61.16 -24.08 0.15
C ILE A 21 -59.74 -24.53 -0.24
N GLY A 22 -59.60 -25.73 -0.80
CA GLY A 22 -58.30 -26.27 -1.20
C GLY A 22 -57.61 -25.43 -2.29
N VAL A 23 -58.35 -25.03 -3.32
CA VAL A 23 -57.85 -24.14 -4.38
C VAL A 23 -57.54 -22.75 -3.80
N GLY A 24 -58.39 -22.22 -2.93
CA GLY A 24 -58.15 -20.96 -2.24
C GLY A 24 -56.84 -20.97 -1.45
N LEU A 25 -56.59 -22.02 -0.66
CA LEU A 25 -55.35 -22.20 0.09
C LEU A 25 -54.13 -22.34 -0.82
N LEU A 26 -54.27 -23.07 -1.93
CA LEU A 26 -53.21 -23.22 -2.93
C LEU A 26 -52.82 -21.88 -3.56
N VAL A 27 -53.82 -21.07 -3.96
CA VAL A 27 -53.58 -19.74 -4.54
C VAL A 27 -52.90 -18.82 -3.53
N VAL A 28 -53.35 -18.82 -2.27
CA VAL A 28 -52.71 -18.04 -1.20
C VAL A 28 -51.27 -18.49 -0.98
N ALA A 29 -51.02 -19.81 -0.99
CA ALA A 29 -49.67 -20.36 -0.87
C ALA A 29 -48.78 -19.89 -2.03
N ILE A 30 -49.26 -19.94 -3.28
CA ILE A 30 -48.52 -19.49 -4.47
C ILE A 30 -48.20 -17.99 -4.39
N ILE A 31 -49.18 -17.14 -4.05
CA ILE A 31 -48.98 -15.69 -3.91
C ILE A 31 -47.96 -15.39 -2.81
N LYS A 32 -48.03 -16.12 -1.69
CA LYS A 32 -47.09 -15.95 -0.57
C LYS A 32 -45.69 -16.43 -0.92
N LEU A 33 -45.56 -17.47 -1.74
CA LEU A 33 -44.28 -17.98 -2.25
C LEU A 33 -43.70 -17.10 -3.37
N TRP A 34 -44.54 -16.38 -4.12
CA TRP A 34 -44.10 -15.52 -5.21
C TRP A 34 -43.22 -14.36 -4.72
N ARG A 35 -43.53 -13.81 -3.55
CA ARG A 35 -42.82 -12.67 -2.96
C ARG A 35 -41.32 -12.93 -2.66
N PRO A 36 -40.94 -14.04 -1.99
CA PRO A 36 -39.52 -14.35 -1.83
C PRO A 36 -38.85 -14.76 -3.16
N LEU A 37 -39.59 -15.38 -4.08
CA LEU A 37 -39.09 -15.72 -5.43
C LEU A 37 -38.73 -14.48 -6.25
N SER A 38 -39.55 -13.43 -6.20
CA SER A 38 -39.23 -12.17 -6.88
C SER A 38 -38.01 -11.48 -6.26
N ALA A 39 -37.89 -11.47 -4.93
CA ALA A 39 -36.72 -10.93 -4.26
C ALA A 39 -35.43 -11.71 -4.61
N PHE A 40 -35.53 -13.03 -4.78
CA PHE A 40 -34.40 -13.84 -5.24
C PHE A 40 -34.00 -13.55 -6.69
N LYS A 41 -34.96 -13.27 -7.57
CA LYS A 41 -34.68 -12.80 -8.93
C LYS A 41 -33.90 -11.48 -8.91
N ASP A 42 -34.36 -10.51 -8.13
CA ASP A 42 -33.69 -9.20 -8.02
C ASP A 42 -32.26 -9.36 -7.49
N PHE A 43 -32.05 -10.25 -6.50
CA PHE A 43 -30.71 -10.62 -6.03
C PHE A 43 -29.83 -11.24 -7.12
N MET A 44 -30.37 -12.15 -7.93
CA MET A 44 -29.65 -12.75 -9.05
C MET A 44 -29.27 -11.72 -10.12
N ASP A 45 -30.13 -10.74 -10.36
CA ASP A 45 -29.88 -9.63 -11.28
C ASP A 45 -28.76 -8.72 -10.72
N ASP A 46 -28.71 -8.46 -9.41
CA ASP A 46 -27.60 -7.75 -8.75
C ASP A 46 -26.26 -8.52 -8.79
N VAL A 47 -26.30 -9.86 -8.64
CA VAL A 47 -25.10 -10.71 -8.71
C VAL A 47 -24.53 -10.74 -10.13
N LYS A 48 -25.38 -10.82 -11.14
CA LYS A 48 -24.99 -10.84 -12.57
C LYS A 48 -24.64 -9.45 -13.10
N GLY A 49 -25.28 -8.41 -12.58
CA GLY A 49 -25.18 -7.05 -13.09
C GLY A 49 -26.22 -6.75 -14.16
N GLU A 50 -26.40 -5.46 -14.44
CA GLU A 50 -27.35 -4.97 -15.44
C GLU A 50 -26.62 -4.45 -16.68
N ALA A 51 -26.99 -5.00 -17.85
CA ALA A 51 -26.48 -4.53 -19.14
C ALA A 51 -26.84 -3.05 -19.37
N ALA A 52 -25.94 -2.32 -20.05
CA ALA A 52 -26.15 -0.93 -20.39
C ALA A 52 -27.47 -0.73 -21.17
N ARG A 53 -28.26 0.26 -20.76
CA ARG A 53 -29.49 0.68 -21.46
C ARG A 53 -29.32 2.13 -21.95
N PRO A 54 -30.01 2.56 -23.02
CA PRO A 54 -29.86 3.93 -23.53
C PRO A 54 -30.08 4.97 -22.40
N GLY A 55 -29.03 5.74 -22.10
CA GLY A 55 -29.04 6.77 -21.05
C GLY A 55 -28.71 6.29 -19.62
N VAL A 56 -28.49 4.99 -19.39
CA VAL A 56 -28.12 4.45 -18.06
C VAL A 56 -26.82 3.63 -18.18
N PRO A 57 -25.75 4.00 -17.45
CA PRO A 57 -24.50 3.26 -17.47
C PRO A 57 -24.68 1.85 -16.89
N GLU A 58 -23.87 0.93 -17.40
CA GLU A 58 -23.82 -0.46 -16.90
C GLU A 58 -23.57 -0.49 -15.39
N ARG A 59 -24.30 -1.34 -14.68
CA ARG A 59 -24.07 -1.60 -13.25
C ARG A 59 -23.29 -2.91 -13.14
N PRO A 60 -21.99 -2.87 -12.81
CA PRO A 60 -21.17 -4.07 -12.75
C PRO A 60 -21.64 -4.98 -11.62
N GLY A 61 -21.90 -6.24 -11.98
CA GLY A 61 -22.31 -7.27 -11.03
C GLY A 61 -21.26 -7.54 -9.95
N LEU A 62 -21.68 -8.24 -8.90
CA LEU A 62 -20.84 -8.57 -7.75
C LEU A 62 -19.59 -9.38 -8.16
N MET A 63 -19.71 -10.31 -9.11
CA MET A 63 -18.57 -11.10 -9.58
C MET A 63 -17.48 -10.23 -10.21
N VAL A 64 -17.87 -9.26 -11.05
CA VAL A 64 -16.92 -8.32 -11.67
C VAL A 64 -16.23 -7.45 -10.62
N ARG A 65 -16.97 -7.05 -9.57
CA ARG A 65 -16.41 -6.27 -8.47
C ARG A 65 -15.42 -7.08 -7.64
N ILE A 66 -15.73 -8.35 -7.35
CA ILE A 66 -14.82 -9.26 -6.63
C ILE A 66 -13.57 -9.51 -7.45
N SER A 67 -13.68 -9.85 -8.74
CA SER A 67 -12.51 -10.06 -9.59
C SER A 67 -11.61 -8.83 -9.66
N ARG A 68 -12.18 -7.62 -9.72
CA ARG A 68 -11.39 -6.37 -9.63
C ARG A 68 -10.75 -6.16 -8.27
N MET A 69 -11.37 -6.61 -7.18
CA MET A 69 -10.78 -6.55 -5.84
C MET A 69 -9.65 -7.55 -5.70
N GLU A 70 -9.82 -8.77 -6.22
CA GLU A 70 -8.79 -9.82 -6.26
C GLU A 70 -7.58 -9.35 -7.08
N GLU A 71 -7.79 -8.82 -8.28
CA GLU A 71 -6.73 -8.27 -9.12
C GLU A 71 -5.97 -7.14 -8.40
N ARG A 72 -6.68 -6.23 -7.72
CA ARG A 72 -6.04 -5.17 -6.92
C ARG A 72 -5.30 -5.72 -5.72
N ALA A 73 -5.81 -6.76 -5.08
CA ALA A 73 -5.15 -7.41 -3.94
C ALA A 73 -3.85 -8.08 -4.40
N GLU A 74 -3.87 -8.77 -5.54
CA GLU A 74 -2.69 -9.37 -6.16
C GLU A 74 -1.64 -8.31 -6.54
N GLN A 75 -2.06 -7.23 -7.22
CA GLN A 75 -1.18 -6.11 -7.56
C GLN A 75 -0.59 -5.45 -6.31
N THR A 76 -1.37 -5.35 -5.23
CA THR A 76 -0.89 -4.79 -3.96
C THR A 76 0.12 -5.72 -3.31
N GLY A 77 -0.14 -7.04 -3.30
CA GLY A 77 0.81 -8.05 -2.80
C GLY A 77 2.15 -7.96 -3.53
N ALA A 78 2.14 -7.95 -4.86
CA ALA A 78 3.36 -7.86 -5.67
C ALA A 78 4.17 -6.56 -5.40
N LYS A 79 3.48 -5.42 -5.19
CA LYS A 79 4.12 -4.16 -4.81
C LYS A 79 4.75 -4.23 -3.42
N VAL A 80 4.07 -4.84 -2.46
CA VAL A 80 4.58 -5.02 -1.09
C VAL A 80 5.83 -5.89 -1.09
N ASP A 81 5.85 -6.98 -1.88
CA ASP A 81 7.02 -7.85 -1.99
C ASP A 81 8.24 -7.13 -2.59
N THR A 82 8.00 -6.34 -3.64
CA THR A 82 9.04 -5.49 -4.25
C THR A 82 9.57 -4.47 -3.24
N MET A 83 8.68 -3.78 -2.51
CA MET A 83 9.05 -2.80 -1.50
C MET A 83 9.82 -3.42 -0.33
N SER A 84 9.44 -4.62 0.11
CA SER A 84 10.13 -5.39 1.14
C SER A 84 11.58 -5.69 0.74
N THR A 85 11.80 -6.05 -0.53
CA THR A 85 13.12 -6.32 -1.08
C THR A 85 13.99 -5.06 -1.09
N SER A 86 13.46 -3.93 -1.60
CA SER A 86 14.19 -2.66 -1.59
C SER A 86 14.49 -2.17 -0.18
N LEU A 87 13.58 -2.37 0.77
CA LEU A 87 13.81 -2.02 2.18
C LEU A 87 14.92 -2.88 2.80
N ALA A 88 15.01 -4.17 2.44
CA ALA A 88 16.08 -5.04 2.90
C ALA A 88 17.45 -4.57 2.39
N GLU A 89 17.54 -4.13 1.13
CA GLU A 89 18.75 -3.56 0.53
C GLU A 89 19.15 -2.24 1.20
N VAL A 90 18.22 -1.30 1.34
CA VAL A 90 18.49 -0.03 2.06
C VAL A 90 18.92 -0.28 3.49
N ARG A 91 18.28 -1.24 4.18
CA ARG A 91 18.68 -1.63 5.54
C ARG A 91 20.10 -2.18 5.56
N HIS A 92 20.51 -2.94 4.54
CA HIS A 92 21.87 -3.46 4.43
C HIS A 92 22.90 -2.33 4.26
N GLU A 93 22.56 -1.28 3.51
CA GLU A 93 23.44 -0.13 3.28
C GLU A 93 23.55 0.83 4.48
N VAL A 94 22.49 0.93 5.28
CA VAL A 94 22.44 1.86 6.43
C VAL A 94 22.95 1.21 7.71
N MET A 95 22.90 -0.12 7.83
CA MET A 95 23.45 -0.81 8.99
C MET A 95 24.96 -1.02 8.86
N PRO A 96 25.69 -1.07 9.97
CA PRO A 96 27.10 -1.49 9.95
C PRO A 96 27.24 -2.87 9.31
N ASN A 97 28.11 -3.02 8.32
CA ASN A 97 28.30 -4.26 7.58
C ASN A 97 29.78 -4.50 7.25
N THR A 98 30.62 -4.57 8.29
CA THR A 98 32.04 -4.98 8.21
C THR A 98 32.88 -4.21 7.19
N GLY A 99 32.49 -2.99 6.84
CA GLY A 99 33.22 -2.10 5.94
C GLY A 99 32.63 -1.94 4.54
N ALA A 100 31.60 -2.73 4.18
CA ALA A 100 31.00 -2.72 2.85
C ALA A 100 29.79 -1.78 2.73
N SER A 101 29.17 -1.38 3.84
CA SER A 101 27.99 -0.51 3.78
C SER A 101 28.35 0.96 3.60
N MET A 102 27.37 1.73 3.10
CA MET A 102 27.46 3.19 3.07
C MET A 102 27.75 3.79 4.45
N ASN A 103 27.11 3.28 5.52
CA ASN A 103 27.36 3.76 6.89
C ASN A 103 28.83 3.57 7.30
N ASP A 104 29.41 2.40 7.05
CA ASP A 104 30.82 2.15 7.37
C ASP A 104 31.74 3.07 6.56
N THR A 105 31.37 3.37 5.31
CA THR A 105 32.10 4.30 4.45
C THR A 105 32.04 5.74 4.96
N ILE A 106 30.88 6.17 5.45
CA ILE A 106 30.72 7.48 6.10
C ILE A 106 31.58 7.53 7.36
N THR A 107 31.46 6.55 8.24
CA THR A 107 32.23 6.48 9.50
C THR A 107 33.74 6.54 9.24
N ARG A 108 34.23 5.80 8.23
CA ARG A 108 35.64 5.83 7.82
C ARG A 108 36.07 7.20 7.30
N THR A 109 35.22 7.85 6.51
CA THR A 109 35.47 9.20 6.00
C THR A 109 35.50 10.22 7.14
N GLU A 110 34.55 10.16 8.07
CA GLU A 110 34.50 11.04 9.25
C GLU A 110 35.76 10.89 10.11
N ASN A 111 36.20 9.66 10.35
CA ASN A 111 37.44 9.39 11.08
C ASN A 111 38.68 9.94 10.36
N ALA A 112 38.75 9.80 9.03
CA ALA A 112 39.86 10.34 8.23
C ALA A 112 39.87 11.87 8.24
N VAL A 113 38.70 12.51 8.15
CA VAL A 113 38.55 13.96 8.26
C VAL A 113 38.96 14.46 9.64
N GLY A 114 38.59 13.74 10.71
CA GLY A 114 39.03 14.05 12.08
C GLY A 114 40.56 14.01 12.21
N ALA A 115 41.21 12.94 11.75
CA ALA A 115 42.66 12.81 11.78
C ALA A 115 43.38 13.91 10.97
N LEU A 116 42.79 14.32 9.84
CA LEU A 116 43.30 15.43 9.04
C LEU A 116 43.18 16.77 9.78
N ALA A 117 42.05 17.00 10.46
CA ALA A 117 41.84 18.21 11.26
C ALA A 117 42.87 18.32 12.41
N ASP A 118 43.14 17.20 13.10
CA ASP A 118 44.17 17.15 14.16
C ASP A 118 45.57 17.45 13.60
N SER A 119 45.91 16.84 12.47
CA SER A 119 47.19 17.06 11.78
C SER A 119 47.36 18.54 11.37
N LEU A 120 46.29 19.17 10.89
CA LEU A 120 46.29 20.58 10.53
C LEU A 120 46.47 21.48 11.75
N ALA A 121 45.81 21.16 12.87
CA ALA A 121 45.96 21.90 14.12
C ALA A 121 47.40 21.84 14.64
N ASP A 122 48.05 20.68 14.56
CA ASP A 122 49.45 20.53 14.97
C ASP A 122 50.43 21.22 14.01
N ALA A 123 50.17 21.18 12.70
CA ALA A 123 50.94 21.95 11.73
C ALA A 123 50.85 23.45 12.00
N HIS A 124 49.66 23.96 12.35
CA HIS A 124 49.46 25.36 12.70
C HIS A 124 50.26 25.76 13.95
N LYS A 125 50.23 24.94 15.01
CA LYS A 125 51.04 25.18 16.22
C LYS A 125 52.55 25.22 15.92
N LYS A 126 53.03 24.34 15.04
CA LYS A 126 54.45 24.33 14.63
C LYS A 126 54.81 25.59 13.85
N LEU A 127 53.97 26.00 12.91
CA LEU A 127 54.16 27.22 12.14
C LEU A 127 54.23 28.45 13.07
N ASP A 128 53.36 28.53 14.07
CA ASP A 128 53.39 29.61 15.06
C ASP A 128 54.67 29.59 15.90
N ALA A 129 55.15 28.41 16.27
CA ALA A 129 56.41 28.26 17.00
C ALA A 129 57.62 28.70 16.15
N ASP A 130 57.65 28.32 14.88
CA ASP A 130 58.72 28.71 13.96
C ASP A 130 58.66 30.21 13.63
N ASN A 131 57.48 30.79 13.47
CA ASN A 131 57.31 32.24 13.31
C ASN A 131 57.84 33.02 14.52
N ARG A 132 57.62 32.51 15.75
CA ARG A 132 58.23 33.09 16.96
C ARG A 132 59.75 32.99 16.93
N ARG A 133 60.30 31.82 16.60
CA ARG A 133 61.76 31.64 16.49
C ARG A 133 62.40 32.56 15.45
N ILE A 134 61.78 32.71 14.28
CA ILE A 134 62.26 33.60 13.22
C ILE A 134 62.29 35.04 13.73
N ARG A 135 61.25 35.47 14.45
CA ARG A 135 61.22 36.80 15.08
C ARG A 135 62.34 36.98 16.08
N ASP A 136 62.52 36.03 17.00
CA ASP A 136 63.58 36.08 18.02
C ASP A 136 64.99 36.11 17.38
N LEU A 137 65.20 35.34 16.31
CA LEU A 137 66.43 35.36 15.52
C LEU A 137 66.64 36.71 14.83
N THR A 138 65.59 37.26 14.22
CA THR A 138 65.63 38.58 13.58
C THR A 138 66.02 39.66 14.58
N GLU A 139 65.42 39.65 15.78
CA GLU A 139 65.74 40.58 16.87
C GLU A 139 67.19 40.40 17.36
N THR A 140 67.66 39.15 17.44
CA THR A 140 69.04 38.83 17.84
C THR A 140 70.06 39.32 16.81
N VAL A 141 69.81 39.11 15.52
CA VAL A 141 70.67 39.59 14.44
C VAL A 141 70.74 41.12 14.44
N VAL A 142 69.59 41.80 14.54
CA VAL A 142 69.53 43.28 14.63
C VAL A 142 70.33 43.80 15.83
N LYS A 143 70.29 43.09 16.96
CA LYS A 143 71.01 43.49 18.18
C LYS A 143 72.53 43.37 18.05
N TYR A 144 73.04 42.33 17.40
CA TYR A 144 74.48 42.05 17.34
C TYR A 144 75.16 42.53 16.04
N HIS A 145 74.39 42.78 14.98
CA HIS A 145 74.87 43.27 13.68
C HIS A 145 73.99 44.44 13.19
N PRO A 146 74.03 45.60 13.87
CA PRO A 146 73.15 46.73 13.55
C PRO A 146 73.39 47.29 12.13
N GLU A 147 74.60 47.14 11.59
CA GLU A 147 74.95 47.48 10.21
C GLU A 147 74.22 46.65 9.13
N GLU A 148 73.70 45.46 9.46
CA GLU A 148 72.99 44.60 8.50
C GLU A 148 71.46 44.80 8.51
N GLY A 149 70.90 45.51 9.50
CA GLY A 149 69.45 45.62 9.71
C GLY A 149 68.70 46.76 8.98
N THR A 150 69.37 47.54 8.13
CA THR A 150 68.80 48.79 7.53
C THR A 150 68.74 48.80 5.99
N LYS A 151 68.84 47.64 5.32
CA LYS A 151 68.66 47.54 3.87
C LYS A 151 67.26 47.08 3.47
#